data_AF-A0A0G4M5Y3-F1
#
_entry.id   AF-A0A0G4M5Y3-F1
#
_cell.length_a   1.000
_cell.length_b   1.000
_cell.length_c   1.000
_cell.angle_alpha   90.00
_cell.angle_beta   90.00
_cell.angle_gamma   90.00
#
_symmetry.space_group_name_H-M   'P 1'
#
loop_
_entity.id
_entity.type
_entity.pdbx_description
1 polymer ?
#
loop_
_entity_poly.entity_id
_entity_poly.type
_entity_poly.pdbx_seq_one_letter_code
_entity_poly.pdbx_strand_id
1 'polypeptide(L)'
;MAEHIQKIQDREYAALIDQTGPAAQDDDDDEVESPPARGGARGGRGSRGGRGRGGRGGRGGASSSGGRGRLKVFVPTKLGMALIVGFDRMELETSLGKPFLRKEMEAQMKAICEGRASKAEVLQQNIGQYRQVFALTQEKMNTLKEACREFIFA
;
A
#
# COMPACT_ATOMS: atom_id res chain seq x y z
N MET A 1 9.16 7.73 5.77
CA MET A 1 8.29 6.58 5.46
C MET A 1 9.05 5.24 5.46
N ALA A 2 10.31 5.20 4.98
CA ALA A 2 11.14 3.98 4.91
C ALA A 2 11.40 3.29 6.26
N GLU A 3 11.54 4.03 7.37
CA GLU A 3 11.87 3.43 8.67
C GLU A 3 10.80 2.46 9.20
N HIS A 4 9.52 2.70 8.94
CA HIS A 4 8.45 1.83 9.43
C HIS A 4 8.43 0.50 8.67
N ILE A 5 8.74 0.53 7.37
CA ILE A 5 8.83 -0.66 6.51
C ILE A 5 10.02 -1.52 6.91
N GLN A 6 11.16 -0.91 7.25
CA GLN A 6 12.30 -1.65 7.76
C GLN A 6 11.99 -2.26 9.12
N LYS A 7 11.37 -1.51 10.04
CA LYS A 7 11.01 -2.00 11.38
C LYS A 7 10.08 -3.22 11.37
N ILE A 8 9.10 -3.29 10.45
CA ILE A 8 8.21 -4.46 10.38
C ILE A 8 8.92 -5.71 9.82
N GLN A 9 9.99 -5.53 9.03
CA GLN A 9 10.84 -6.62 8.56
C GLN A 9 11.82 -7.05 9.64
N ASP A 10 12.53 -6.10 10.27
CA ASP A 10 13.51 -6.37 11.34
C ASP A 10 12.87 -7.04 12.56
N ARG A 11 11.61 -6.71 12.84
CA ARG A 11 10.83 -7.32 13.92
C ARG A 11 10.04 -8.55 13.48
N GLU A 12 10.21 -8.97 12.22
CA GLU A 12 9.60 -10.17 11.66
C GLU A 12 8.07 -10.17 11.72
N TYR A 13 7.43 -9.01 11.62
CA TYR A 13 5.96 -8.91 11.58
C TYR A 13 5.42 -9.19 10.17
N ALA A 14 6.18 -8.80 9.15
CA ALA A 14 5.88 -9.08 7.75
C ALA A 14 7.15 -9.46 7.00
N ALA A 15 7.04 -10.45 6.12
CA ALA A 15 8.11 -10.86 5.22
C ALA A 15 7.89 -10.25 3.84
N LEU A 16 8.98 -9.94 3.14
CA LEU A 16 8.97 -9.48 1.75
C LEU A 16 9.33 -10.66 0.85
N ILE A 17 8.41 -11.12 0.01
CA ILE A 17 8.65 -12.22 -0.94
C ILE A 17 8.57 -11.74 -2.37
N ASP A 18 9.34 -12.37 -3.24
CA ASP A 18 9.26 -12.14 -4.68
C ASP A 18 8.14 -13.01 -5.27
N GLN A 19 7.03 -12.39 -5.65
CA GLN A 19 5.94 -13.06 -6.34
C GLN A 19 6.16 -12.93 -7.86
N THR A 20 6.15 -14.06 -8.56
CA THR A 20 5.99 -14.07 -10.01
C THR A 20 4.59 -13.60 -10.32
N GLY A 21 4.46 -12.44 -10.98
CA GLY A 21 3.17 -11.94 -11.42
C GLY A 21 2.43 -12.99 -12.26
N PRO A 22 1.07 -12.99 -12.26
CA PRO A 22 0.31 -13.86 -13.14
C PRO A 22 0.83 -13.68 -14.57
N ALA A 23 0.96 -14.78 -15.31
CA ALA A 23 1.20 -14.70 -16.74
C ALA A 23 0.13 -13.77 -17.30
N ALA A 24 0.52 -12.69 -17.97
CA ALA A 24 -0.40 -11.97 -18.83
C ALA A 24 -0.99 -13.04 -19.75
N GLN A 25 -2.25 -13.38 -19.52
CA GLN A 25 -3.03 -14.07 -20.51
C GLN A 25 -3.17 -13.03 -21.61
N ASP A 26 -2.56 -13.28 -22.77
CA ASP A 26 -2.91 -12.58 -23.99
C ASP A 26 -4.41 -12.89 -24.23
N ASP A 27 -5.29 -12.05 -23.66
CA ASP A 27 -6.60 -11.82 -24.23
C ASP A 27 -6.36 -10.95 -25.47
N ASP A 28 -6.00 -11.65 -26.55
CA ASP A 28 -6.19 -11.15 -27.91
C ASP A 28 -7.71 -11.11 -28.16
N ASP A 29 -8.16 -10.02 -28.77
CA ASP A 29 -9.54 -9.73 -29.22
C ASP A 29 -10.60 -9.32 -28.17
N ASP A 30 -10.68 -8.01 -27.92
CA ASP A 30 -11.95 -7.29 -28.09
C ASP A 30 -11.67 -5.81 -28.41
N GLU A 31 -11.74 -5.46 -29.70
CA GLU A 31 -11.74 -4.09 -30.20
C GLU A 31 -12.95 -3.32 -29.64
N VAL A 32 -12.78 -2.62 -28.52
CA VAL A 32 -13.75 -1.61 -28.07
C VAL A 32 -13.57 -0.34 -28.91
N GLU A 33 -14.26 -0.31 -30.04
CA GLU A 33 -14.40 0.83 -30.94
C GLU A 33 -14.92 2.05 -30.16
N SER A 34 -14.09 3.08 -30.02
CA SER A 34 -14.48 4.34 -29.37
C SER A 34 -15.44 5.12 -30.28
N PRO A 35 -16.59 5.64 -29.78
CA PRO A 35 -17.54 6.36 -30.60
C PRO A 35 -16.98 7.71 -31.08
N PRO A 36 -17.28 8.16 -32.32
CA PRO A 36 -16.67 9.36 -32.87
C PRO A 36 -17.23 10.64 -32.24
N ALA A 37 -16.32 11.53 -31.86
CA ALA A 37 -16.64 12.88 -31.41
C ALA A 37 -17.26 13.70 -32.55
N ARG A 38 -18.50 14.16 -32.37
CA ARG A 38 -19.13 15.18 -33.22
C ARG A 38 -18.59 16.56 -32.84
N GLY A 39 -17.86 17.19 -33.76
CA GLY A 39 -17.47 18.59 -33.60
C GLY A 39 -17.03 19.25 -34.91
N GLY A 40 -17.87 20.16 -35.42
CA GLY A 40 -17.45 21.42 -36.03
C GLY A 40 -16.81 21.40 -37.43
N ALA A 41 -17.42 22.13 -38.36
CA ALA A 41 -17.02 22.21 -39.76
C ALA A 41 -15.98 23.31 -40.08
N ARG A 42 -15.41 23.17 -41.28
CA ARG A 42 -14.87 24.19 -42.23
C ARG A 42 -13.41 24.64 -42.10
N GLY A 43 -12.63 24.29 -43.12
CA GLY A 43 -11.62 25.18 -43.69
C GLY A 43 -10.49 24.52 -44.48
N GLY A 44 -10.47 24.68 -45.82
CA GLY A 44 -9.23 25.03 -46.54
C GLY A 44 -8.33 23.94 -47.17
N ARG A 45 -8.72 23.46 -48.37
CA ARG A 45 -7.93 23.41 -49.63
C ARG A 45 -6.37 23.40 -49.58
N GLY A 46 -5.74 22.36 -50.15
CA GLY A 46 -4.55 22.51 -51.02
C GLY A 46 -3.37 21.51 -50.92
N SER A 47 -2.95 20.97 -52.08
CA SER A 47 -1.65 20.36 -52.47
C SER A 47 -1.26 18.97 -51.94
N ARG A 48 -1.25 17.87 -52.73
CA ARG A 48 -0.43 17.46 -53.91
C ARG A 48 1.08 17.32 -53.65
N GLY A 49 1.57 16.08 -53.80
CA GLY A 49 2.98 15.68 -54.01
C GLY A 49 3.58 14.98 -52.79
N GLY A 50 4.23 13.82 -52.85
CA GLY A 50 4.71 13.02 -53.96
C GLY A 50 5.25 11.68 -53.46
N ARG A 51 5.47 10.76 -54.41
CA ARG A 51 5.94 9.39 -54.26
C ARG A 51 7.38 9.34 -53.72
N GLY A 52 7.66 8.43 -52.78
CA GLY A 52 9.01 8.07 -52.35
C GLY A 52 9.06 6.61 -51.91
N ARG A 53 9.74 5.79 -52.71
CA ARG A 53 9.89 4.34 -52.62
C ARG A 53 11.19 4.00 -51.90
N GLY A 54 11.17 3.00 -51.01
CA GLY A 54 12.32 2.15 -50.72
C GLY A 54 12.85 2.22 -49.28
N GLY A 55 13.00 1.06 -48.65
CA GLY A 55 13.70 0.95 -47.37
C GLY A 55 13.41 -0.33 -46.57
N ARG A 56 13.60 -1.50 -47.19
CA ARG A 56 13.58 -2.80 -46.50
C ARG A 56 14.83 -2.87 -45.61
N GLY A 57 14.68 -2.59 -44.32
CA GLY A 57 15.70 -2.74 -43.29
C GLY A 57 15.17 -3.64 -42.18
N GLY A 58 15.59 -4.91 -42.21
CA GLY A 58 15.25 -5.87 -41.16
C GLY A 58 16.13 -5.73 -39.93
N ARG A 59 15.73 -6.51 -38.92
CA ARG A 59 16.55 -7.05 -37.83
C ARG A 59 16.72 -6.13 -36.63
N GLY A 60 15.85 -6.37 -35.66
CA GLY A 60 15.98 -5.88 -34.31
C GLY A 60 14.74 -6.18 -33.49
N GLY A 61 14.23 -7.42 -33.58
CA GLY A 61 13.42 -7.96 -32.51
C GLY A 61 14.33 -8.02 -31.29
N ALA A 62 14.43 -6.90 -30.57
CA ALA A 62 14.71 -6.97 -29.17
C ALA A 62 13.60 -7.85 -28.64
N SER A 63 13.95 -9.07 -28.26
CA SER A 63 13.22 -9.69 -27.18
C SER A 63 13.20 -8.61 -26.09
N SER A 64 12.08 -7.90 -25.98
CA SER A 64 11.48 -7.71 -24.69
C SER A 64 11.26 -9.14 -24.19
N SER A 65 12.36 -9.76 -23.74
CA SER A 65 12.35 -10.65 -22.61
C SER A 65 11.65 -9.80 -21.57
N GLY A 66 10.32 -9.87 -21.60
CA GLY A 66 9.43 -9.47 -20.54
C GLY A 66 9.83 -10.38 -19.41
N GLY A 67 10.96 -10.03 -18.78
CA GLY A 67 11.41 -10.60 -17.55
C GLY A 67 10.27 -10.28 -16.63
N ARG A 68 9.41 -11.29 -16.42
CA ARG A 68 8.26 -11.22 -15.54
C ARG A 68 8.75 -10.49 -14.29
N GLY A 69 8.32 -9.23 -14.15
CA GLY A 69 8.79 -8.39 -13.06
C GLY A 69 8.48 -9.13 -11.78
N ARG A 70 9.53 -9.54 -11.05
CA ARG A 70 9.34 -10.15 -9.73
C ARG A 70 8.82 -9.03 -8.83
N LEU A 71 7.53 -9.05 -8.56
CA LEU A 71 6.89 -8.06 -7.71
C LEU A 71 7.17 -8.46 -6.26
N LYS A 72 7.74 -7.54 -5.49
CA LYS A 72 7.95 -7.76 -4.06
C LYS A 72 6.65 -7.49 -3.32
N VAL A 73 6.13 -8.48 -2.62
CA VAL A 73 4.88 -8.39 -1.87
C VAL A 73 5.12 -8.65 -0.39
N PHE A 74 4.39 -7.95 0.48
CA PHE A 74 4.41 -8.19 1.91
C PHE A 74 3.45 -9.31 2.26
N VAL A 75 3.95 -10.31 2.97
CA VAL A 75 3.15 -11.40 3.53
C VAL A 75 3.27 -11.35 5.05
N PRO A 76 2.15 -11.38 5.79
CA PRO A 76 2.20 -11.39 7.25
C PRO A 76 2.84 -12.68 7.74
N THR A 77 3.73 -12.58 8.72
CA THR A 77 4.31 -13.77 9.37
C THR A 77 3.32 -14.36 10.37
N LYS A 78 3.59 -15.59 10.84
CA LYS A 78 2.86 -16.18 11.97
C LYS A 78 2.85 -15.25 13.20
N LEU A 79 4.00 -14.64 13.51
CA LEU A 79 4.12 -13.65 14.59
C LEU A 79 3.25 -12.41 14.32
N GLY A 80 3.33 -11.83 13.12
CA GLY A 80 2.53 -10.67 12.76
C GLY A 80 1.02 -10.92 12.86
N MET A 81 0.57 -12.07 12.39
CA MET A 81 -0.83 -12.50 12.54
C MET A 81 -1.21 -12.66 14.02
N ALA A 82 -0.37 -13.34 14.80
CA ALA A 82 -0.62 -13.56 16.22
C ALA A 82 -0.78 -12.26 17.01
N LEU A 83 0.08 -11.27 16.73
CA LEU A 83 0.05 -9.97 17.40
C LEU A 83 -1.24 -9.22 17.09
N ILE A 84 -1.64 -9.12 15.82
CA ILE A 84 -2.87 -8.41 15.44
C ILE A 84 -4.10 -9.12 16.02
N VAL A 85 -4.18 -10.44 15.90
CA VAL A 85 -5.28 -11.22 16.47
C VAL A 85 -5.33 -11.08 17.99
N GLY A 86 -4.18 -11.12 18.66
CA GLY A 86 -4.09 -10.93 20.11
C GLY A 86 -4.58 -9.55 20.55
N PHE A 87 -4.18 -8.48 19.85
CA PHE A 87 -4.65 -7.12 20.14
C PHE A 87 -6.13 -6.92 19.84
N ASP A 88 -6.66 -7.54 18.78
CA ASP A 88 -8.10 -7.47 18.48
C ASP A 88 -8.94 -8.24 19.53
N ARG A 89 -8.47 -9.41 19.99
CA ARG A 89 -9.12 -10.20 21.07
C ARG A 89 -9.06 -9.51 22.44
N MET A 90 -8.12 -8.59 22.66
CA MET A 90 -8.09 -7.77 23.87
C MET A 90 -9.27 -6.79 23.94
N GLU A 91 -9.99 -6.55 22.83
CA GLU A 91 -11.18 -5.69 22.78
C GLU A 91 -10.96 -4.34 23.48
N LEU A 92 -9.81 -3.72 23.17
CA LEU A 92 -9.52 -2.38 23.66
C LEU A 92 -10.47 -1.40 22.97
N GLU A 93 -11.04 -0.46 23.72
CA GLU A 93 -11.89 0.62 23.16
C GLU A 93 -11.21 1.32 21.98
N THR A 94 -9.90 1.50 22.13
CA THR A 94 -9.03 1.97 21.07
C THR A 94 -8.29 0.79 20.44
N SER A 95 -8.75 0.34 19.28
CA SER A 95 -8.10 -0.75 18.55
C SER A 95 -6.67 -0.36 18.15
N LEU A 96 -5.69 -1.13 18.64
CA LEU A 96 -4.27 -0.96 18.33
C LEU A 96 -3.90 -1.44 16.91
N GLY A 97 -4.73 -2.28 16.30
CA GLY A 97 -4.53 -2.77 14.92
C GLY A 97 -5.10 -1.85 13.85
N LYS A 98 -6.07 -0.99 14.19
CA LYS A 98 -6.75 -0.09 13.26
C LYS A 98 -6.15 1.32 13.29
N PRO A 99 -6.21 2.09 12.19
CA PRO A 99 -5.51 3.38 12.08
C PRO A 99 -6.17 4.54 12.83
N PHE A 100 -6.92 4.29 13.91
CA PHE A 100 -7.67 5.32 14.64
C PHE A 100 -6.75 6.27 15.40
N LEU A 101 -5.92 5.75 16.32
CA LEU A 101 -4.94 6.55 17.07
C LEU A 101 -3.98 7.30 16.15
N ARG A 102 -3.52 6.61 15.10
CA ARG A 102 -2.58 7.20 14.16
C ARG A 102 -3.19 8.40 13.43
N LYS A 103 -4.43 8.25 12.94
CA LYS A 103 -5.17 9.31 12.28
C LYS A 103 -5.42 10.49 13.22
N GLU A 104 -5.81 10.22 14.47
CA GLU A 104 -6.07 11.27 15.46
C GLU A 104 -4.80 12.07 15.76
N MET A 105 -3.68 11.39 16.02
CA MET A 105 -2.39 12.05 16.26
C MET A 105 -1.95 12.90 15.06
N GLU A 106 -2.11 12.41 13.83
CA GLU A 106 -1.80 13.18 12.63
C GLU A 106 -2.70 14.42 12.48
N ALA A 107 -3.97 14.32 12.85
CA ALA A 107 -4.89 15.46 12.87
C ALA A 107 -4.51 16.50 13.94
N GLN A 108 -4.08 16.07 15.13
CA GLN A 108 -3.58 16.96 16.18
C GLN A 108 -2.27 17.65 15.75
N MET A 109 -1.35 16.93 15.10
CA MET A 109 -0.14 17.53 14.53
C MET A 109 -0.48 18.59 13.48
N LYS A 110 -1.48 18.33 12.63
CA LYS A 110 -1.98 19.33 11.68
C LYS A 110 -2.57 20.56 12.40
N ALA A 111 -3.28 20.38 13.51
CA ALA A 111 -3.80 21.50 14.30
C ALA A 111 -2.69 22.39 14.89
N ILE A 112 -1.53 21.82 15.23
CA ILE A 112 -0.34 22.60 15.63
C ILE A 112 0.15 23.45 14.46
N CYS A 113 0.29 22.86 13.27
CA CYS A 113 0.72 23.60 12.07
C CYS A 113 -0.22 24.77 11.73
N GLU A 114 -1.51 24.63 12.04
CA GLU A 114 -2.54 25.65 11.82
C GLU A 114 -2.68 26.64 13.00
N GLY A 115 -1.88 26.50 14.06
CA GLY A 115 -1.92 27.37 15.24
C GLY A 115 -3.17 27.19 16.12
N ARG A 116 -3.93 26.11 15.95
CA ARG A 116 -5.15 25.80 16.71
C ARG A 116 -4.90 25.01 18.00
N ALA A 117 -3.70 24.46 18.17
CA ALA A 117 -3.28 23.72 19.35
C ALA A 117 -1.79 23.94 19.62
N SER A 118 -1.37 23.89 20.87
CA SER A 118 0.05 23.96 21.23
C SER A 118 0.71 22.59 21.21
N LYS A 119 2.03 22.56 20.99
CA LYS A 119 2.84 21.34 21.08
C LYS A 119 2.72 20.67 22.47
N ALA A 120 2.68 21.47 23.53
CA ALA A 120 2.64 20.96 24.90
C ALA A 120 1.33 20.21 25.18
N GLU A 121 0.20 20.80 24.79
CA GLU A 121 -1.13 20.18 24.94
C GLU A 121 -1.23 18.85 24.19
N VAL A 122 -0.81 18.84 22.92
CA VAL A 122 -0.85 17.63 22.08
C VAL A 122 0.05 16.53 22.65
N LEU A 123 1.24 16.87 23.14
CA LEU A 123 2.12 15.87 23.77
C LEU A 123 1.53 15.29 25.05
N GLN A 124 1.00 16.15 25.93
CA GLN A 124 0.38 15.71 27.17
C GLN A 124 -0.81 14.77 26.90
N GLN A 125 -1.66 15.13 25.94
CA GLN A 125 -2.81 14.32 25.52
C GLN A 125 -2.36 12.96 24.98
N ASN A 126 -1.43 12.93 24.03
CA ASN A 126 -0.95 11.68 23.43
C ASN A 126 -0.30 10.77 24.48
N ILE A 127 0.57 11.30 25.34
CA ILE A 127 1.21 10.51 26.40
C ILE A 127 0.16 9.91 27.33
N GLY A 128 -0.87 10.69 27.69
CA GLY A 128 -2.01 10.20 28.48
C GLY A 128 -2.73 9.04 27.80
N GLN A 129 -3.11 9.21 26.53
CA GLN A 129 -3.78 8.17 25.74
C GLN A 129 -2.93 6.90 25.64
N TYR A 130 -1.64 7.00 25.27
CA TYR A 130 -0.75 5.84 25.16
C TYR A 130 -0.54 5.13 26.51
N ARG A 131 -0.46 5.87 27.63
CA ARG A 131 -0.35 5.27 28.96
C ARG A 131 -1.60 4.48 29.34
N GLN A 132 -2.78 5.01 29.06
CA GLN A 132 -4.04 4.32 29.32
C GLN A 132 -4.13 3.02 28.52
N VAL A 133 -3.85 3.09 27.22
CA VAL A 133 -3.88 1.91 26.35
C VAL A 133 -2.83 0.88 26.80
N PHE A 134 -1.65 1.31 27.21
CA PHE A 134 -0.62 0.44 27.76
C PHE A 134 -1.08 -0.28 29.03
N ALA A 135 -1.70 0.43 29.99
CA ALA A 135 -2.19 -0.18 31.22
C ALA A 135 -3.25 -1.27 30.93
N LEU A 136 -4.23 -0.98 30.06
CA LEU A 136 -5.24 -1.95 29.66
C LEU A 136 -4.65 -3.16 28.93
N THR A 137 -3.64 -2.93 28.09
CA THR A 137 -2.92 -4.01 27.39
C THR A 137 -2.19 -4.91 28.38
N GLN A 138 -1.57 -4.33 29.42
CA GLN A 138 -0.86 -5.09 30.46
C GLN A 138 -1.82 -5.97 31.27
N GLU A 139 -3.02 -5.48 31.59
CA GLU A 139 -4.05 -6.26 32.30
C GLU A 139 -4.50 -7.48 31.46
N LYS A 140 -4.62 -7.32 30.14
CA LYS A 140 -5.06 -8.37 29.22
C LYS A 140 -3.91 -9.13 28.56
N MET A 141 -2.69 -9.02 29.08
CA MET A 141 -1.48 -9.59 28.47
C MET A 141 -1.57 -11.12 28.23
N ASN A 142 -2.35 -11.84 29.03
CA ASN A 142 -2.54 -13.27 28.86
C ASN A 142 -3.23 -13.62 27.53
N THR A 143 -4.20 -12.81 27.08
CA THR A 143 -4.89 -12.99 25.80
C THR A 143 -3.91 -12.90 24.62
N LEU A 144 -2.93 -11.99 24.69
CA LEU A 144 -1.89 -11.89 23.67
C LEU A 144 -0.95 -13.11 23.70
N LYS A 145 -0.58 -13.60 24.89
CA LYS A 145 0.24 -14.82 25.02
C LYS A 145 -0.47 -16.04 24.43
N GLU A 146 -1.78 -16.16 24.63
CA GLU A 146 -2.59 -17.24 24.07
C GLU A 146 -2.62 -17.20 22.54
N ALA A 147 -2.88 -16.03 21.95
CA ALA A 147 -2.80 -15.85 20.50
C ALA A 147 -1.41 -16.19 19.94
N CYS A 148 -0.34 -15.72 20.59
CA CYS A 148 1.03 -16.09 20.21
C CYS A 148 1.26 -17.60 20.25
N ARG A 149 0.73 -18.30 21.27
CA ARG A 149 0.87 -19.76 21.35
C ARG A 149 0.14 -20.47 20.21
N GLU A 150 -1.08 -20.04 19.89
CA GLU A 150 -1.90 -20.61 18.82
C GLU A 150 -1.25 -20.48 17.44
N PHE A 151 -0.57 -19.38 17.14
CA PHE A 151 -0.01 -19.17 15.80
C PHE A 151 1.44 -19.64 15.66
N ILE A 152 2.24 -19.55 16.73
CA ILE A 152 3.67 -19.86 16.69
C ILE A 152 3.93 -21.35 16.96
N PHE A 153 3.19 -21.96 17.89
CA PHE A 153 3.39 -23.35 18.30
C PHE A 153 2.33 -24.32 17.75
N ALA A 154 1.46 -23.87 16.85
CA ALA A 154 0.62 -24.75 16.03
C ALA A 154 1.33 -25.20 14.74
#